data_AF-A0A016S9F2-F1
#
_entry.id   AF-A0A016S9F2-F1
#
_cell.length_a   1.000
_cell.length_b   1.000
_cell.length_c   1.000
_cell.angle_alpha   90.00
_cell.angle_beta   90.00
_cell.angle_gamma   90.00
#
_symmetry.space_group_name_H-M   'P 1'
#
loop_
_entity.id
_entity.type
_entity.pdbx_description
1 polymer ?
#
loop_
_entity_poly.entity_id
_entity_poly.type
_entity_poly.pdbx_seq_one_letter_code
_entity_poly.pdbx_strand_id
1 'polypeptide(L)'
;MAVQFDQGDLGLGEFTRDYYLDRERHGEKIAAYRKFLIDKVTQFLHDADLPTNSTKIASDVDEIIDLETKWAEIIVPEENRRDYSRMYNLRRLNDMQEVMPLVDWTRYFNSVAPYVVHDYFASNPEIVIREVDYMKKLGEFLQSTDPRIITNYIYMRYTSSWNGELGEKYEDISQVFI
;
A
#
# COMPACT_ATOMS: atom_id res chain seq x y z
N MET A 1 -25.27 1.68 -3.21
CA MET A 1 -24.09 1.47 -2.35
C MET A 1 -23.17 2.64 -2.59
N ALA A 2 -22.85 3.43 -1.56
CA ALA A 2 -21.98 4.60 -1.71
C ALA A 2 -20.50 4.16 -1.83
N VAL A 3 -19.67 4.96 -2.49
CA VAL A 3 -18.22 4.73 -2.55
C VAL A 3 -17.64 4.93 -1.15
N GLN A 4 -16.74 4.04 -0.75
CA GLN A 4 -16.13 4.06 0.59
C GLN A 4 -14.62 4.15 0.47
N PHE A 5 -14.01 4.98 1.30
CA PHE A 5 -12.57 5.11 1.47
C PHE A 5 -12.20 4.62 2.84
N ASP A 6 -11.16 3.80 2.88
CA ASP A 6 -10.61 3.23 4.10
C ASP A 6 -9.08 3.25 4.06
N GLN A 7 -8.46 2.97 5.20
CA GLN A 7 -7.04 2.68 5.25
C GLN A 7 -6.70 1.46 4.40
N GLY A 8 -5.54 1.51 3.72
CA GLY A 8 -5.03 0.39 2.94
C GLY A 8 -4.23 -0.59 3.78
N ASP A 9 -3.86 -1.70 3.13
CA ASP A 9 -3.12 -2.79 3.76
C ASP A 9 -1.64 -2.72 3.46
N LEU A 10 -0.84 -3.10 4.47
CA LEU A 10 0.60 -3.22 4.35
C LEU A 10 0.98 -4.48 3.55
N GLY A 11 2.25 -4.56 3.15
CA GLY A 11 2.89 -5.66 2.41
C GLY A 11 2.57 -7.04 2.95
N LEU A 12 2.57 -7.16 4.27
CA LEU A 12 2.30 -8.40 5.01
C LEU A 12 0.81 -8.74 5.17
N GLY A 13 -0.09 -7.88 4.70
CA GLY A 13 -1.54 -8.07 4.73
C GLY A 13 -2.26 -7.24 5.78
N GLU A 14 -3.58 -7.44 5.86
CA GLU A 14 -4.44 -6.83 6.87
C GLU A 14 -3.96 -7.18 8.30
N PHE A 15 -4.08 -6.25 9.23
CA PHE A 15 -3.80 -6.45 10.66
C PHE A 15 -2.33 -6.74 11.03
N THR A 16 -1.40 -6.52 10.10
CA THR A 16 0.04 -6.72 10.33
C THR A 16 0.79 -5.50 10.84
N ARG A 17 0.08 -4.43 11.19
CA ARG A 17 0.65 -3.19 11.74
C ARG A 17 1.66 -3.46 12.85
N ASP A 18 1.32 -4.31 13.81
CA ASP A 18 2.17 -4.59 14.97
C ASP A 18 3.44 -5.34 14.58
N TYR A 19 3.49 -6.03 13.43
CA TYR A 19 4.70 -6.70 12.96
C TYR A 19 5.79 -5.69 12.60
N TYR A 20 5.39 -4.51 12.11
CA TYR A 20 6.32 -3.45 11.76
C TYR A 20 6.75 -2.60 12.97
N LEU A 21 5.86 -2.45 13.96
CA LEU A 21 6.08 -1.59 15.12
C LEU A 21 6.75 -2.31 16.29
N ASP A 22 6.48 -3.60 16.48
CA ASP A 22 7.10 -4.43 17.53
C ASP A 22 8.20 -5.32 16.95
N ARG A 23 9.37 -4.71 16.75
CA ARG A 23 10.57 -5.41 16.25
C ARG A 23 11.13 -6.43 17.24
N GLU A 24 10.81 -6.31 18.53
CA GLU A 24 11.26 -7.28 19.55
C GLU A 24 10.51 -8.60 19.42
N ARG A 25 9.19 -8.55 19.18
CA ARG A 25 8.36 -9.75 19.03
C ARG A 25 8.29 -10.28 17.60
N HIS A 26 8.44 -9.40 16.61
CA HIS A 26 8.21 -9.75 15.20
C HIS A 26 9.41 -9.50 14.29
N GLY A 27 10.60 -9.24 14.86
CA GLY A 27 11.82 -9.01 14.10
C GLY A 27 12.18 -10.15 13.14
N GLU A 28 11.94 -11.40 13.52
CA GLU A 28 12.15 -12.56 12.64
C GLU A 28 11.23 -12.53 11.41
N LYS A 29 9.96 -12.11 11.58
CA LYS A 29 9.02 -11.99 10.47
C LYS A 29 9.41 -10.88 9.50
N ILE A 30 9.85 -9.73 10.03
CA ILE A 30 10.34 -8.62 9.19
C ILE A 30 11.64 -9.02 8.47
N ALA A 31 12.53 -9.77 9.12
CA ALA A 31 13.73 -10.28 8.49
C ALA A 31 13.42 -11.29 7.36
N ALA A 32 12.45 -12.19 7.58
CA ALA A 32 11.98 -13.12 6.55
C ALA A 32 11.34 -12.37 5.37
N TYR A 33 10.53 -11.35 5.65
CA TYR A 33 9.91 -10.51 4.62
C TYR A 33 10.95 -9.72 3.81
N ARG A 34 11.95 -9.16 4.48
CA ARG A 34 13.09 -8.51 3.83
C ARG A 34 13.80 -9.45 2.87
N LYS A 35 14.08 -10.67 3.33
CA LYS A 35 14.72 -11.71 2.51
C LYS A 35 13.85 -12.05 1.30
N PHE A 36 12.56 -12.26 1.51
CA PHE A 36 11.58 -12.51 0.44
C PHE A 36 11.62 -11.42 -0.64
N LEU A 37 11.61 -10.14 -0.26
CA LEU A 37 11.69 -9.03 -1.22
C LEU A 37 13.02 -9.02 -1.99
N ILE A 38 14.14 -9.25 -1.30
CA ILE A 38 15.47 -9.32 -1.94
C ILE A 38 15.53 -10.46 -2.96
N ASP A 39 15.08 -11.66 -2.57
CA ASP A 39 15.10 -12.85 -3.42
C ASP A 39 14.21 -12.64 -4.66
N LYS A 40 13.04 -12.03 -4.47
CA LYS A 40 12.12 -11.68 -5.54
C LYS A 40 12.72 -10.67 -6.54
N VAL A 41 13.31 -9.59 -6.06
CA VAL A 41 13.97 -8.58 -6.92
C VAL A 41 15.15 -9.19 -7.66
N THR A 42 15.93 -10.04 -6.98
CA THR A 42 17.06 -10.75 -7.59
C THR A 42 16.60 -11.66 -8.72
N GLN A 43 15.50 -12.39 -8.50
CA GLN A 43 14.91 -13.26 -9.53
C GLN A 43 14.41 -12.45 -10.73
N PHE A 44 13.75 -11.30 -10.52
CA PHE A 44 13.33 -10.43 -11.62
C PHE A 44 14.51 -9.90 -12.45
N LEU A 45 15.60 -9.48 -11.81
CA LEU A 45 16.79 -9.01 -12.51
C LEU A 45 17.46 -10.13 -13.30
N HIS A 46 17.50 -11.34 -12.73
CA HIS A 46 18.00 -12.52 -13.41
C HIS A 46 17.18 -12.85 -14.66
N ASP A 47 15.85 -12.86 -14.56
CA ASP A 47 14.96 -13.18 -15.69
C ASP A 47 14.95 -12.09 -16.76
N ALA A 48 15.31 -10.85 -16.40
CA ALA A 48 15.50 -9.73 -17.32
C ALA A 48 16.93 -9.63 -17.90
N ASP A 49 17.84 -10.55 -17.57
CA ASP A 49 19.27 -10.52 -17.95
C ASP A 49 19.97 -9.19 -17.58
N LEU A 50 19.63 -8.65 -16.40
CA LEU A 50 20.18 -7.40 -15.88
C LEU A 50 21.25 -7.65 -14.80
N PRO A 51 22.24 -6.75 -14.67
CA PRO A 51 23.28 -6.89 -13.67
C PRO A 51 22.70 -6.79 -12.25
N THR A 52 23.00 -7.78 -11.43
CA THR A 52 22.58 -7.83 -10.04
C THR A 52 23.59 -7.09 -9.15
N ASN A 53 23.10 -6.09 -8.41
CA ASN A 53 23.87 -5.42 -7.38
C ASN A 53 23.19 -5.65 -6.03
N SER A 54 23.67 -6.66 -5.29
CA SER A 54 23.06 -7.09 -4.02
C SER A 54 23.04 -5.99 -2.97
N THR A 55 24.06 -5.13 -2.89
CA THR A 55 24.10 -3.99 -1.96
C THR A 55 23.02 -2.97 -2.29
N LYS A 56 22.82 -2.68 -3.58
CA LYS A 56 21.77 -1.75 -4.01
C LYS A 56 20.37 -2.34 -3.77
N ILE A 57 20.16 -3.61 -4.10
CA ILE A 57 18.87 -4.30 -3.88
C ILE A 57 18.52 -4.30 -2.39
N ALA A 58 19.48 -4.64 -1.53
CA ALA A 58 19.30 -4.61 -0.08
C ALA A 58 18.88 -3.21 0.41
N SER A 59 19.58 -2.16 -0.04
CA SER A 59 19.26 -0.77 0.31
C SER A 59 17.86 -0.36 -0.18
N ASP A 60 17.51 -0.68 -1.43
CA ASP A 60 16.21 -0.32 -2.00
C ASP A 60 15.06 -1.07 -1.29
N VAL A 61 15.30 -2.31 -0.84
CA VAL A 61 14.34 -3.10 -0.04
C VAL A 61 14.22 -2.54 1.39
N ASP A 62 15.32 -2.11 2.00
CA ASP A 62 15.29 -1.49 3.33
C ASP A 62 14.44 -0.20 3.32
N GLU A 63 14.55 0.60 2.27
CA GLU A 63 13.70 1.79 2.08
C GLU A 63 12.21 1.44 1.97
N ILE A 64 11.86 0.30 1.36
CA ILE A 64 10.47 -0.18 1.29
C ILE A 64 9.97 -0.57 2.69
N ILE A 65 10.77 -1.29 3.47
CA ILE A 65 10.39 -1.69 4.83
C ILE A 65 10.24 -0.46 5.73
N ASP A 66 11.10 0.54 5.59
CA ASP A 66 11.01 1.80 6.33
C ASP A 66 9.78 2.60 5.91
N LEU A 67 9.43 2.61 4.62
CA LEU A 67 8.19 3.19 4.12
C LEU A 67 6.98 2.52 4.78
N GLU A 68 6.92 1.19 4.78
CA GLU A 68 5.82 0.43 5.39
C GLU A 68 5.76 0.61 6.90
N THR A 69 6.91 0.72 7.57
CA THR A 69 6.98 0.97 9.01
C THR A 69 6.40 2.33 9.37
N LYS A 70 6.79 3.40 8.66
CA LYS A 70 6.21 4.74 8.83
C LYS A 70 4.72 4.75 8.48
N TRP A 71 4.32 4.01 7.45
CA TRP A 71 2.91 3.89 7.11
C TRP A 71 2.11 3.16 8.21
N ALA A 72 2.68 2.12 8.83
CA ALA A 72 2.08 1.39 9.95
C ALA A 72 1.83 2.30 11.17
N GLU A 73 2.68 3.30 11.41
CA GLU A 73 2.46 4.32 12.46
C GLU A 73 1.23 5.19 12.18
N ILE A 74 0.92 5.45 10.91
CA ILE A 74 -0.23 6.24 10.46
C ILE A 74 -1.52 5.42 10.51
N ILE A 75 -1.45 4.12 10.24
CA ILE A 75 -2.60 3.20 10.26
C ILE A 75 -3.26 3.20 11.65
N VAL A 76 -4.58 3.35 11.65
CA VAL A 76 -5.37 3.31 12.88
C VAL A 76 -5.53 1.86 13.33
N PRO A 77 -5.15 1.52 14.58
CA PRO A 77 -5.27 0.16 15.08
C PRO A 77 -6.75 -0.24 15.22
N GLU A 78 -7.06 -1.51 14.98
CA GLU A 78 -8.43 -2.04 15.00
C GLU A 78 -9.19 -1.77 16.29
N GLU A 79 -8.49 -1.78 17.43
CA GLU A 79 -9.11 -1.50 18.73
C GLU A 79 -9.80 -0.13 18.76
N ASN A 80 -9.21 0.85 18.05
CA ASN A 80 -9.76 2.20 17.90
C ASN A 80 -10.84 2.28 16.82
N ARG A 81 -11.01 1.24 16.00
CA ARG A 81 -12.01 1.12 14.92
C ARG A 81 -13.27 0.40 15.36
N ARG A 82 -13.54 0.32 16.67
CA ARG A 82 -14.78 -0.30 17.21
C ARG A 82 -15.98 0.64 17.21
N ASP A 83 -15.77 1.95 17.06
CA ASP A 83 -16.83 2.95 16.99
C ASP A 83 -17.29 3.18 15.55
N TYR A 84 -18.33 2.45 15.15
CA TYR A 84 -18.96 2.56 13.83
C TYR A 84 -19.53 3.95 13.53
N SER A 85 -19.90 4.73 14.55
CA SER A 85 -20.44 6.08 14.34
C SER A 85 -19.35 7.06 13.92
N ARG A 86 -18.14 6.92 14.49
CA ARG A 86 -16.96 7.71 14.15
C ARG A 86 -16.41 7.38 12.75
N MET A 87 -16.56 6.14 12.30
CA MET A 87 -16.12 5.70 10.98
C MET A 87 -17.11 6.07 9.86
N TYR A 88 -18.29 6.58 10.17
CA TYR A 88 -19.27 6.97 9.16
C TYR A 88 -19.18 8.49 8.88
N ASN A 89 -18.11 8.92 8.22
CA ASN A 89 -17.98 10.31 7.79
C ASN A 89 -18.51 10.47 6.37
N LEU A 90 -19.79 10.85 6.27
CA LEU A 90 -20.43 11.16 5.00
C LEU A 90 -19.89 12.50 4.47
N ARG A 91 -19.31 12.47 3.27
CA ARG A 91 -18.76 13.64 2.57
C ARG A 91 -19.15 13.62 1.11
N ARG A 92 -18.93 14.73 0.41
CA ARG A 92 -19.05 14.76 -1.05
C ARG A 92 -17.73 14.37 -1.68
N LEU A 93 -17.77 13.80 -2.88
CA LEU A 93 -16.56 13.40 -3.61
C LEU A 93 -15.56 14.56 -3.76
N ASN A 94 -16.03 15.78 -4.01
CA ASN A 94 -15.17 16.95 -4.13
C ASN A 94 -14.37 17.26 -2.83
N ASP A 95 -14.89 16.88 -1.66
CA ASP A 95 -14.21 17.09 -0.38
C ASP A 95 -12.93 16.24 -0.27
N MET A 96 -12.81 15.17 -1.07
CA MET A 96 -11.58 14.37 -1.14
C MET A 96 -10.38 15.18 -1.59
N GLN A 97 -10.59 16.20 -2.43
CA GLN A 97 -9.52 17.06 -2.90
C GLN A 97 -8.94 17.90 -1.75
N GLU A 98 -9.74 18.24 -0.73
CA GLU A 98 -9.27 18.92 0.47
C GLU A 98 -8.61 17.96 1.46
N VAL A 99 -9.13 16.72 1.56
CA VAL A 99 -8.63 15.70 2.50
C VAL A 99 -7.28 15.13 2.04
N MET A 100 -7.12 14.86 0.75
CA MET A 100 -5.89 14.31 0.18
C MET A 100 -5.62 14.96 -1.19
N PRO A 101 -5.02 16.17 -1.19
CA PRO A 101 -4.83 16.96 -2.41
C PRO A 101 -3.79 16.38 -3.37
N LEU A 102 -2.99 15.40 -2.92
CA LEU A 102 -1.96 14.75 -3.71
C LEU A 102 -2.52 14.01 -4.93
N VAL A 103 -3.77 13.54 -4.87
CA VAL A 103 -4.41 12.76 -5.91
C VAL A 103 -5.42 13.62 -6.65
N ASP A 104 -5.35 13.62 -7.98
CA ASP A 104 -6.46 14.10 -8.82
C ASP A 104 -7.54 13.01 -8.85
N TRP A 105 -8.49 13.10 -7.92
CA TRP A 105 -9.55 12.11 -7.73
C TRP A 105 -10.44 11.99 -8.97
N THR A 106 -10.70 13.09 -9.68
CA THR A 106 -11.51 13.08 -10.91
C THR A 106 -10.81 12.25 -11.99
N ARG A 107 -9.53 12.52 -12.22
CA ARG A 107 -8.72 11.76 -13.17
C ARG A 107 -8.57 10.31 -12.74
N TYR A 108 -8.38 10.05 -11.45
CA TYR A 108 -8.28 8.69 -10.90
C TYR A 108 -9.54 7.88 -11.22
N PHE A 109 -10.72 8.37 -10.83
CA PHE A 109 -11.99 7.67 -11.09
C PHE A 109 -12.27 7.46 -12.57
N ASN A 110 -11.99 8.45 -13.41
CA ASN A 110 -12.15 8.31 -14.86
C ASN A 110 -11.21 7.25 -15.46
N SER A 111 -10.06 7.01 -14.83
CA SER A 111 -9.06 6.04 -15.30
C SER A 111 -9.36 4.62 -14.82
N VAL A 112 -9.86 4.45 -13.59
CA VAL A 112 -10.10 3.13 -12.99
C VAL A 112 -11.52 2.61 -13.19
N ALA A 113 -12.50 3.51 -13.36
CA ALA A 113 -13.89 3.14 -13.43
C ALA A 113 -14.41 3.01 -14.86
N PRO A 114 -15.35 2.08 -15.13
CA PRO A 114 -16.00 1.97 -16.43
C PRO A 114 -16.68 3.28 -16.86
N TYR A 115 -16.68 3.57 -18.17
CA TYR A 115 -17.27 4.79 -18.72
C TYR A 115 -18.72 5.04 -18.26
N VAL A 116 -19.51 3.97 -18.09
CA VAL A 116 -20.92 4.05 -17.70
C VAL A 116 -21.18 4.70 -16.33
N VAL A 117 -20.15 4.80 -15.48
CA VAL A 117 -20.26 5.44 -14.15
C VAL A 117 -19.58 6.81 -14.09
N HIS A 118 -19.04 7.33 -15.19
CA HIS A 118 -18.38 8.64 -15.20
C HIS A 118 -19.35 9.77 -14.86
N ASP A 119 -20.58 9.73 -15.37
CA ASP A 119 -21.64 10.70 -15.03
C ASP A 119 -22.00 10.69 -13.54
N TYR A 120 -21.93 9.51 -12.91
CA TYR A 120 -22.15 9.38 -11.47
C TYR A 120 -21.06 10.12 -10.67
N PHE A 121 -19.79 9.96 -11.02
CA PHE A 121 -18.71 10.70 -10.36
C PHE A 121 -18.76 12.20 -10.65
N ALA A 122 -19.10 12.59 -11.88
CA ALA A 122 -19.28 13.99 -12.27
C ALA A 122 -20.42 14.67 -11.49
N SER A 123 -21.44 13.91 -11.05
CA SER A 123 -22.54 14.42 -10.22
C SER A 123 -22.15 14.76 -8.77
N ASN A 124 -20.89 14.55 -8.39
CA ASN A 124 -20.36 14.77 -7.04
C ASN A 124 -21.15 13.98 -5.96
N PRO A 125 -21.09 12.64 -6.01
CA PRO A 125 -21.87 11.77 -5.16
C PRO A 125 -21.42 11.83 -3.70
N GLU A 126 -22.26 11.31 -2.81
CA GLU A 126 -21.88 11.09 -1.42
C GLU A 126 -20.96 9.88 -1.30
N ILE A 127 -19.91 10.07 -0.50
CA ILE A 127 -18.88 9.08 -0.19
C ILE A 127 -18.76 8.93 1.31
N VAL A 128 -18.27 7.78 1.76
CA VAL A 128 -17.96 7.55 3.18
C VAL A 128 -16.45 7.46 3.33
N ILE A 129 -15.87 8.31 4.17
CA ILE A 129 -14.46 8.22 4.54
C ILE A 129 -14.37 7.67 5.96
N ARG A 130 -13.81 6.46 6.11
CA ARG A 130 -13.74 5.81 7.43
C ARG A 130 -12.78 6.54 8.37
N GLU A 131 -11.58 6.85 7.87
CA GLU A 131 -10.53 7.48 8.66
C GLU A 131 -10.01 8.74 7.95
N VAL A 132 -10.64 9.89 8.21
CA VAL A 132 -10.28 11.16 7.56
C VAL A 132 -8.87 11.61 7.93
N ASP A 133 -8.48 11.47 9.20
CA ASP A 133 -7.15 11.87 9.67
C ASP A 133 -6.03 10.99 9.10
N TYR A 134 -6.31 9.70 8.90
CA TYR A 134 -5.41 8.79 8.21
C TYR A 134 -5.14 9.28 6.79
N MET A 135 -6.20 9.61 6.02
CA MET A 135 -6.05 10.05 4.63
C MET A 135 -5.19 11.33 4.51
N LYS A 136 -5.36 12.28 5.44
CA LYS A 136 -4.55 13.50 5.49
C LYS A 136 -3.09 13.19 5.77
N LYS A 137 -2.81 12.44 6.85
CA LYS A 137 -1.45 12.05 7.24
C LYS A 137 -0.75 11.24 6.15
N LEU A 138 -1.49 10.34 5.48
CA LEU A 138 -0.98 9.58 4.36
C LEU A 138 -0.63 10.50 3.18
N GLY A 139 -1.47 11.48 2.86
CA GLY A 139 -1.19 12.48 1.83
C GLY A 139 0.10 13.26 2.09
N GLU A 140 0.28 13.76 3.32
CA GLU A 140 1.49 14.47 3.75
C GLU A 140 2.74 13.57 3.71
N PHE A 141 2.59 12.32 4.20
CA PHE A 141 3.66 11.34 4.19
C PHE A 141 4.12 11.01 2.77
N LEU A 142 3.20 10.72 1.85
CA LEU A 142 3.50 10.43 0.45
C LEU A 142 4.12 11.64 -0.26
N GLN A 143 3.67 12.86 0.05
CA GLN A 143 4.26 14.07 -0.53
C GLN A 143 5.72 14.28 -0.09
N SER A 144 6.08 13.88 1.13
CA SER A 144 7.45 13.98 1.65
C SER A 144 8.37 12.82 1.26
N THR A 145 7.82 11.76 0.65
CA THR A 145 8.55 10.55 0.28
C THR A 145 9.09 10.65 -1.15
N ASP A 146 10.30 10.14 -1.39
CA ASP A 146 10.89 10.07 -2.73
C ASP A 146 9.99 9.24 -3.68
N PRO A 147 9.57 9.78 -4.83
CA PRO A 147 8.77 9.06 -5.82
C PRO A 147 9.36 7.71 -6.26
N ARG A 148 10.69 7.55 -6.24
CA ARG A 148 11.36 6.28 -6.53
C ARG A 148 10.97 5.20 -5.51
N ILE A 149 10.94 5.53 -4.22
CA ILE A 149 10.60 4.57 -3.15
C ILE A 149 9.14 4.15 -3.29
N ILE A 150 8.24 5.10 -3.55
CA ILE A 150 6.81 4.84 -3.80
C ILE A 150 6.65 3.92 -5.03
N THR A 151 7.38 4.21 -6.10
CA THR A 151 7.33 3.43 -7.34
C THR A 151 7.80 2.00 -7.10
N ASN A 152 8.95 1.82 -6.44
CA ASN A 152 9.47 0.52 -6.06
C ASN A 152 8.47 -0.28 -5.23
N TYR A 153 7.83 0.39 -4.26
CA TYR A 153 6.80 -0.22 -3.43
C TYR A 153 5.61 -0.73 -4.24
N ILE A 154 5.07 0.11 -5.15
CA ILE A 154 3.95 -0.26 -6.01
C ILE A 154 4.31 -1.44 -6.91
N TYR A 155 5.52 -1.48 -7.47
CA TYR A 155 5.98 -2.64 -8.26
C TYR A 155 6.03 -3.93 -7.43
N MET A 156 6.51 -3.85 -6.18
CA MET A 156 6.52 -5.01 -5.29
C MET A 156 5.10 -5.48 -4.96
N ARG A 157 4.17 -4.57 -4.67
CA ARG A 157 2.76 -4.88 -4.42
C ARG A 157 2.09 -5.50 -5.64
N TYR A 158 2.27 -4.89 -6.81
CA TYR A 158 1.73 -5.38 -8.07
C TYR A 158 2.26 -6.78 -8.34
N THR A 159 3.57 -6.99 -8.36
CA THR A 159 4.10 -8.33 -8.61
C THR A 159 3.63 -9.36 -7.58
N SER A 160 3.39 -8.96 -6.33
CA SER A 160 2.87 -9.87 -5.29
C SER A 160 1.43 -10.29 -5.53
N SER A 161 0.59 -9.44 -6.14
CA SER A 161 -0.78 -9.84 -6.51
C SER A 161 -0.81 -10.86 -7.66
N TRP A 162 0.28 -11.01 -8.40
CA TRP A 162 0.41 -11.97 -9.51
C TRP A 162 1.27 -13.19 -9.14
N ASN A 163 1.68 -13.37 -7.88
CA ASN A 163 2.62 -14.45 -7.50
C ASN A 163 2.19 -15.85 -7.99
N GLY A 164 0.89 -16.17 -7.95
CA GLY A 164 0.37 -17.47 -8.44
C GLY A 164 0.40 -17.65 -9.96
N GLU A 165 0.63 -16.58 -10.73
CA GLU A 165 0.66 -16.61 -12.19
C GLU A 165 2.10 -16.49 -12.74
N LEU A 166 3.09 -16.21 -11.87
CA LEU A 166 4.49 -16.03 -12.26
C LEU A 166 5.26 -17.36 -12.36
N GLY A 167 4.66 -18.48 -11.93
CA GLY A 167 5.19 -19.84 -12.03
C GLY A 167 5.98 -20.31 -10.82
N GLU A 168 6.34 -21.60 -10.82
CA GLU A 168 6.89 -22.35 -9.67
C GLU A 168 8.08 -21.65 -8.99
N LYS A 169 8.99 -21.02 -9.74
CA LYS A 169 10.16 -20.33 -9.17
C LYS A 169 9.78 -19.20 -8.20
N TYR A 170 8.69 -18.50 -8.47
CA TYR A 170 8.19 -17.43 -7.60
C TYR A 170 7.30 -17.97 -6.47
N GLU A 171 6.62 -19.08 -6.72
CA GLU A 171 5.90 -19.82 -5.68
C GLU A 171 6.86 -20.34 -4.62
N ASP A 172 8.00 -20.94 -5.01
CA ASP A 172 9.03 -21.43 -4.09
C ASP A 172 9.55 -20.31 -3.18
N ILE A 173 9.83 -19.13 -3.75
CA ILE A 173 10.26 -17.94 -2.97
C ILE A 173 9.16 -17.53 -1.98
N SER A 174 7.88 -17.59 -2.38
CA SER A 174 6.76 -17.28 -1.50
C SER A 174 6.52 -18.33 -0.42
N GLN A 175 6.75 -19.62 -0.70
CA GLN A 175 6.61 -20.71 0.27
C GLN A 175 7.67 -20.67 1.36
N VAL A 176 8.87 -20.15 1.07
CA VAL A 176 9.92 -19.95 2.08
C VAL A 176 9.55 -18.85 3.08
N PHE A 177 8.62 -17.97 2.71
CA PHE A 177 8.14 -16.86 3.54
C PHE A 177 6.91 -17.21 4.39
N ILE A 178 6.03 -18.10 3.92
CA ILE A 178 4.80 -18.57 4.60
C ILE A 178 5.15 -19.52 5.76
#